data_AF-A0A8J3JE29-F1
#
_entry.id   AF-A0A8J3JE29-F1
#
_cell.length_a   1.000
_cell.length_b   1.000
_cell.length_c   1.000
_cell.angle_alpha   90.00
_cell.angle_beta   90.00
_cell.angle_gamma   90.00
#
_symmetry.space_group_name_H-M   'P 1'
#
loop_
_entity.id
_entity.type
_entity.pdbx_description
1 polymer ?
#
loop_
_entity_poly.entity_id
_entity_poly.type
_entity_poly.pdbx_seq_one_letter_code
_entity_poly.pdbx_strand_id
1 'polypeptide(L)'
;MILDNLSAHKSAQIRRWAAKHRVELCFTPTYASWANPIEAHFGPLRQFTIAGSHHPNHTVQTRALHAYLRWRNTNARHPDVVAAQRRERARVRSEKGIRWGRRPLAAAP
;
A
#
# COMPACT_ATOMS: atom_id res chain seq x y z
N MET A 1 2.04 -6.40 -13.29
CA MET A 1 1.32 -5.65 -12.24
C MET A 1 1.30 -6.48 -10.98
N ILE A 2 1.68 -5.89 -9.85
CA ILE A 2 1.73 -6.56 -8.55
C ILE A 2 0.45 -6.20 -7.77
N LEU A 3 -0.24 -7.20 -7.24
CA LEU A 3 -1.55 -7.05 -6.57
C LEU A 3 -1.59 -7.93 -5.32
N ASP A 4 -2.47 -7.60 -4.39
CA ASP A 4 -2.79 -8.53 -3.31
C ASP A 4 -3.67 -9.69 -3.78
N ASN A 5 -3.91 -10.67 -2.91
CA ASN A 5 -4.62 -11.89 -3.24
C ASN A 5 -6.17 -11.74 -3.24
N LEU A 6 -6.72 -10.53 -3.21
CA LEU A 6 -8.16 -10.29 -3.15
C LEU A 6 -8.87 -10.91 -4.37
N SER A 7 -10.01 -11.60 -4.11
CA SER A 7 -10.78 -12.30 -5.14
C SER A 7 -11.23 -11.39 -6.29
N ALA A 8 -11.52 -10.12 -6.00
CA ALA A 8 -11.88 -9.10 -6.99
C ALA A 8 -10.83 -8.92 -8.10
N HIS A 9 -9.54 -9.09 -7.79
CA HIS A 9 -8.45 -8.97 -8.76
C HIS A 9 -8.32 -10.17 -9.71
N LYS A 10 -9.03 -11.27 -9.44
CA LYS A 10 -8.95 -12.51 -10.21
C LYS A 10 -10.13 -12.72 -11.16
N SER A 11 -11.02 -11.74 -11.25
CA SER A 11 -12.21 -11.82 -12.09
C SER A 11 -11.85 -12.03 -13.56
N ALA A 12 -12.74 -12.69 -14.31
CA ALA A 12 -12.53 -12.94 -15.73
C ALA A 12 -12.37 -11.62 -16.53
N GLN A 13 -13.04 -10.55 -16.10
CA GLN A 13 -12.90 -9.22 -16.70
C GLN A 13 -11.48 -8.67 -16.54
N ILE A 14 -10.90 -8.75 -15.35
CA ILE A 14 -9.52 -8.28 -15.09
C ILE A 14 -8.51 -9.10 -15.87
N ARG A 15 -8.68 -10.43 -15.94
CA ARG A 15 -7.79 -11.31 -16.72
C ARG A 15 -7.83 -11.01 -18.22
N ARG A 16 -9.04 -10.81 -18.78
CA ARG A 16 -9.20 -10.42 -20.19
C ARG A 16 -8.55 -9.08 -20.49
N TRP A 17 -8.74 -8.09 -19.61
CA TRP A 17 -8.09 -6.79 -19.74
C TRP A 17 -6.57 -6.93 -19.70
N ALA A 18 -6.03 -7.69 -18.74
CA ALA A 18 -4.60 -7.89 -18.59
C ALA A 18 -3.97 -8.54 -19.85
N ALA A 19 -4.62 -9.58 -20.40
CA ALA A 19 -4.19 -10.20 -21.65
C ALA A 19 -4.20 -9.21 -22.83
N LYS A 20 -5.29 -8.44 -22.98
CA LYS A 20 -5.42 -7.41 -24.04
C LYS A 20 -4.31 -6.37 -23.98
N HIS A 21 -3.91 -5.98 -22.77
CA HIS A 21 -2.91 -4.93 -22.54
C HIS A 21 -1.49 -5.46 -22.29
N ARG A 22 -1.25 -6.77 -22.50
CA ARG A 22 0.05 -7.43 -22.26
C ARG A 22 0.59 -7.19 -20.84
N VAL A 23 -0.31 -7.18 -19.86
CA VAL A 23 0.00 -7.03 -18.44
C VAL A 23 0.03 -8.41 -17.78
N GLU A 24 1.17 -8.79 -17.21
CA GLU A 24 1.26 -9.96 -16.33
C GLU A 24 0.71 -9.62 -14.95
N LEU A 25 -0.07 -10.51 -14.33
CA LEU A 25 -0.61 -10.33 -12.97
C LEU A 25 0.18 -11.17 -11.98
N CYS A 26 0.89 -10.52 -11.06
CA CYS A 26 1.65 -11.17 -9.99
C CYS A 26 0.94 -10.92 -8.65
N PHE A 27 0.45 -11.99 -8.01
CA PHE A 27 -0.27 -11.88 -6.74
C PHE A 27 0.65 -12.13 -5.55
N THR A 28 0.61 -11.26 -4.55
CA THR A 28 1.32 -11.51 -3.29
C THR A 28 0.64 -12.66 -2.53
N PRO A 29 1.40 -13.54 -1.84
CA PRO A 29 0.81 -14.60 -1.02
C PRO A 29 -0.12 -14.06 0.07
N THR A 30 -0.99 -14.92 0.58
CA THR A 30 -1.86 -14.59 1.73
C THR A 30 -1.00 -14.20 2.94
N TYR A 31 -1.40 -13.15 3.65
CA TYR A 31 -0.68 -12.56 4.79
C TYR A 31 0.74 -12.04 4.45
N ALA A 32 0.97 -11.63 3.20
CA ALA A 32 2.24 -11.05 2.75
C ALA A 32 2.12 -9.56 2.36
N SER A 33 1.42 -8.75 3.17
CA SER A 33 1.39 -7.27 3.05
C SER A 33 2.80 -6.69 2.92
N TRP A 34 3.76 -7.24 3.68
CA TRP A 34 5.17 -6.86 3.65
C TRP A 34 5.84 -6.94 2.27
N ALA A 35 5.30 -7.75 1.36
CA ALA A 35 5.79 -7.93 -0.01
C ALA A 35 5.09 -7.01 -1.02
N ASN A 36 3.98 -6.37 -0.65
CA ASN A 36 3.22 -5.50 -1.55
C ASN A 36 3.83 -4.08 -1.59
N PRO A 37 4.40 -3.62 -2.73
CA PRO A 37 5.08 -2.33 -2.79
C PRO A 37 4.18 -1.11 -2.53
N ILE A 38 2.87 -1.24 -2.75
CA ILE A 38 1.92 -0.13 -2.55
C ILE A 38 1.79 0.28 -1.08
N GLU A 39 2.02 -0.64 -0.15
CA GLU A 39 1.82 -0.44 1.29
C GLU A 39 2.65 0.74 1.84
N ALA A 40 3.90 0.86 1.37
CA ALA A 40 4.80 1.96 1.75
C ALA A 40 4.26 3.35 1.39
N HIS A 41 3.31 3.44 0.47
CA HIS A 41 2.72 4.71 0.03
C HIS A 41 1.55 5.17 0.91
N PHE A 42 0.92 4.26 1.65
CA PHE A 42 -0.24 4.62 2.48
C PHE A 42 0.14 5.36 3.76
N GLY A 43 1.33 5.11 4.33
CA GLY A 43 1.83 5.83 5.50
C GLY A 43 1.88 7.35 5.31
N PRO A 44 2.63 7.86 4.31
CA PRO A 44 2.64 9.28 3.97
C PRO A 44 1.25 9.84 3.66
N LEU A 45 0.44 9.12 2.89
CA LEU A 45 -0.92 9.55 2.56
C LEU A 45 -1.73 9.81 3.84
N ARG A 46 -1.77 8.83 4.77
CA ARG A 46 -2.45 8.98 6.06
C ARG A 46 -1.87 10.12 6.88
N GLN A 47 -0.54 10.21 6.98
CA GLN A 47 0.15 11.23 7.77
C GLN A 47 -0.20 12.65 7.32
N PHE A 48 -0.21 12.91 6.00
CA PHE A 48 -0.36 14.27 5.48
C PHE A 48 -1.79 14.68 5.17
N THR A 49 -2.76 13.76 5.15
CA THR A 49 -4.14 14.07 4.73
C THR A 49 -5.23 13.66 5.71
N ILE A 50 -4.93 12.71 6.62
CA ILE A 50 -5.92 12.12 7.53
C ILE A 50 -5.54 12.37 8.99
N ALA A 51 -4.27 12.18 9.35
CA ALA A 51 -3.82 12.31 10.73
C ALA A 51 -4.06 13.73 11.26
N GLY A 52 -4.78 13.84 12.39
CA GLY A 52 -5.10 15.12 13.02
C GLY A 52 -6.10 15.98 12.24
N SER A 53 -6.76 15.46 11.21
CA SER A 53 -7.73 16.20 10.41
C SER A 53 -9.17 15.95 10.86
N HIS A 54 -10.03 16.96 10.71
CA HIS A 54 -11.47 16.87 10.92
C HIS A 54 -12.22 17.32 9.66
N HIS A 55 -12.34 16.41 8.69
CA HIS A 55 -13.06 16.69 7.45
C HIS A 55 -14.57 16.61 7.69
N PRO A 56 -15.36 17.62 7.29
CA PRO A 56 -16.80 17.65 7.56
C PRO A 56 -17.59 16.62 6.73
N ASN A 57 -17.01 16.08 5.65
CA ASN A 57 -17.59 15.02 4.84
C ASN A 57 -16.54 14.34 3.95
N HIS A 58 -16.92 13.22 3.33
CA HIS A 58 -16.05 12.44 2.44
C HIS A 58 -15.63 13.19 1.17
N THR A 59 -16.44 14.14 0.67
CA THR A 59 -16.08 14.95 -0.50
C THR A 59 -14.86 15.83 -0.20
N VAL A 60 -14.83 16.48 0.96
CA VAL A 60 -13.71 17.32 1.39
C VAL A 60 -12.46 16.46 1.63
N GLN A 61 -12.60 15.33 2.31
CA GLN A 61 -11.50 14.37 2.49
C GLN A 61 -10.93 13.90 1.15
N THR A 62 -11.78 13.54 0.19
CA THR A 62 -11.37 13.10 -1.15
C THR A 62 -10.61 14.21 -1.89
N ARG A 63 -11.05 15.46 -1.79
CA ARG A 63 -10.34 16.61 -2.38
C ARG A 63 -8.96 16.80 -1.75
N ALA A 64 -8.84 16.68 -0.43
CA ALA A 64 -7.57 16.77 0.27
C ALA A 64 -6.60 15.65 -0.14
N LEU A 65 -7.09 14.41 -0.22
CA LEU A 65 -6.33 13.26 -0.73
C LEU A 65 -5.81 13.52 -2.15
N HIS A 66 -6.68 13.98 -3.06
CA HIS A 66 -6.29 14.27 -4.45
C HIS A 66 -5.30 15.44 -4.55
N ALA A 67 -5.47 16.49 -3.75
CA ALA A 67 -4.55 17.62 -3.72
C ALA A 67 -3.15 17.17 -3.29
N TYR A 68 -3.07 16.38 -2.22
CA TYR A 68 -1.81 15.78 -1.78
C TYR A 68 -1.20 14.86 -2.83
N LEU A 69 -1.98 13.98 -3.48
CA LEU A 69 -1.45 13.09 -4.51
C LEU A 69 -0.86 13.87 -5.69
N ARG A 70 -1.54 14.93 -6.15
CA ARG A 70 -1.00 15.81 -7.20
C ARG A 70 0.30 16.48 -6.77
N TRP A 71 0.29 17.10 -5.58
CA TRP A 71 1.49 17.76 -5.05
C TRP A 71 2.66 16.78 -4.88
N ARG A 72 2.40 15.60 -4.31
CA ARG A 72 3.41 14.55 -4.11
C ARG A 72 3.99 14.05 -5.44
N ASN A 73 3.17 13.90 -6.48
CA ASN A 73 3.65 13.45 -7.79
C ASN A 73 4.60 14.48 -8.42
N THR A 74 4.32 15.78 -8.26
CA THR A 74 5.22 16.86 -8.68
C THR A 74 6.48 16.94 -7.79
N ASN A 75 6.36 16.56 -6.52
CA ASN A 75 7.41 16.67 -5.50
C ASN A 75 7.90 15.30 -5.02
N ALA A 76 8.10 14.36 -5.93
CA ALA A 76 8.33 12.94 -5.60
C ALA A 76 9.55 12.68 -4.70
N ARG A 77 10.51 13.60 -4.68
CA ARG A 77 11.75 13.53 -3.86
C ARG A 77 11.74 14.45 -2.65
N HIS A 78 10.61 15.05 -2.28
CA HIS A 78 10.53 15.88 -1.09
C HIS A 78 11.01 15.09 0.14
N PRO A 79 11.95 15.63 0.95
CA PRO A 79 12.59 14.89 2.04
C PRO A 79 11.58 14.24 3.00
N ASP A 80 10.54 14.96 3.40
CA ASP A 80 9.53 14.44 4.33
C ASP A 80 8.70 13.29 3.75
N VAL A 81 8.39 13.34 2.45
CA VAL A 81 7.66 12.27 1.77
C VAL A 81 8.53 11.02 1.71
N VAL A 82 9.80 11.17 1.33
CA VAL A 82 10.75 10.06 1.26
C VAL A 82 10.99 9.47 2.65
N ALA A 83 11.14 10.31 3.68
CA ALA A 83 11.31 9.87 5.06
C ALA A 83 10.08 9.11 5.57
N ALA A 84 8.87 9.62 5.32
CA ALA A 84 7.62 8.94 5.69
C ALA A 84 7.46 7.60 4.95
N GLN A 85 7.81 7.53 3.66
CA GLN A 85 7.78 6.28 2.91
C GLN A 85 8.79 5.25 3.44
N ARG A 86 9.99 5.68 3.83
CA ARG A 86 11.01 4.81 4.42
C ARG A 86 10.55 4.25 5.77
N ARG A 87 9.97 5.10 6.63
CA ARG A 87 9.38 4.67 7.92
C ARG A 87 8.27 3.64 7.71
N GLU A 88 7.31 3.94 6.82
CA GLU A 88 6.21 3.01 6.55
C GLU A 88 6.71 1.70 5.94
N ARG A 89 7.67 1.76 5.02
CA ARG A 89 8.29 0.56 4.43
C ARG A 89 8.99 -0.30 5.49
N ALA A 90 9.68 0.31 6.45
CA ALA A 90 10.31 -0.41 7.55
C ALA A 90 9.26 -1.10 8.43
N ARG A 91 8.19 -0.37 8.80
CA ARG A 91 7.04 -0.90 9.55
C ARG A 91 6.37 -2.08 8.85
N VAL A 92 6.09 -1.93 7.56
CA VAL A 92 5.45 -2.98 6.74
C VAL A 92 6.38 -4.20 6.61
N ARG A 93 7.70 -3.99 6.45
CA ARG A 93 8.66 -5.10 6.37
C ARG A 93 8.87 -5.84 7.69
N SER A 94 8.69 -5.18 8.85
CA SER A 94 8.74 -5.88 10.13
C SER A 94 7.59 -6.88 10.31
N GLU A 95 6.56 -6.82 9.46
CA GLU A 95 5.49 -7.84 9.43
C GLU A 95 5.94 -9.17 8.80
N LYS A 96 7.12 -9.20 8.15
CA LYS A 96 7.68 -10.43 7.58
C LYS A 96 7.96 -11.45 8.66
N GLY A 97 7.32 -12.61 8.55
CA GLY A 97 7.46 -13.71 9.51
C GLY A 97 6.47 -13.66 10.68
N ILE A 98 5.66 -12.61 10.79
CA ILE A 98 4.52 -12.60 11.71
C ILE A 98 3.49 -13.62 11.21
N ARG A 99 3.30 -14.70 11.98
CA ARG A 99 2.25 -15.69 11.73
C ARG A 99 1.03 -15.34 12.57
N TRP A 100 0.02 -14.77 11.94
CA TRP A 100 -1.30 -14.59 12.55
C TRP A 100 -1.90 -15.96 12.89
N GLY A 101 -2.07 -16.27 14.18
CA GLY A 101 -2.72 -17.51 14.66
C GLY A 101 -1.82 -18.75 14.86
N ARG A 102 -0.48 -18.66 14.80
CA ARG A 102 0.43 -19.75 15.23
C ARG A 102 1.53 -19.24 16.17
N ARG A 103 1.99 -20.11 17.09
CA ARG A 103 3.12 -19.83 18.01
C ARG A 103 4.34 -19.35 17.22
N PRO A 104 5.06 -18.32 17.71
CA PRO A 104 6.35 -17.92 17.13
C PRO A 104 7.28 -19.13 17.08
N LEU A 105 8.01 -19.31 15.97
CA LEU A 105 9.12 -20.26 15.95
C LEU A 105 10.15 -19.76 16.95
N ALA A 106 10.59 -20.63 17.86
CA ALA A 106 11.73 -20.33 18.72
C ALA A 106 12.90 -19.93 17.82
N ALA A 107 13.62 -18.88 18.20
CA ALA A 107 14.83 -18.49 17.51
C ALA A 107 15.75 -19.71 17.44
N ALA A 108 16.20 -20.04 16.22
CA ALA A 108 17.20 -21.08 16.05
C ALA A 108 18.48 -20.66 16.80
N PRO A 109 19.21 -21.62 17.40
CA PRO A 109 20.43 -21.35 18.17
C PRO A 109 21.52 -20.69 17.34
#